data_AF-A0A7V6D398-F1
#
_entry.id   AF-A0A7V6D398-F1
#
_cell.length_a   1.000
_cell.length_b   1.000
_cell.length_c   1.000
_cell.angle_alpha   90.00
_cell.angle_beta   90.00
_cell.angle_gamma   90.00
#
_symmetry.space_group_name_H-M   'P 1'
#
loop_
_entity.id
_entity.type
_entity.pdbx_description
1 polymer ?
#
loop_
_entity_poly.entity_id
_entity_poly.type
_entity_poly.pdbx_seq_one_letter_code
_entity_poly.pdbx_strand_id
1 'polypeptide(L)'
;VVSLAQLKLHETATVTLSMKNIAMSFPAADYYGHPRASGEVHQNDFFGDMHEFIVAMMKRFPPQLAVIVGHPAMVGTGPLGGIPVETGLVIASRDFVAADAAGAELFGFNMQGVRHIFDAHRAGLGEGRVSGMTFPLMSLSDAIEAFTRAVYAREVVWA
;
A
#
# COMPACT_ATOMS: atom_id res chain seq x y z
N VAL A 1 -2.23 5.14 -17.21
CA VAL A 1 -2.57 5.06 -15.76
C VAL A 1 -1.39 5.56 -14.95
N VAL A 2 -1.60 6.65 -14.21
CA VAL A 2 -0.70 7.10 -13.15
C VAL A 2 -1.45 6.92 -11.84
N SER A 3 -0.83 6.25 -10.88
CA SER A 3 -1.37 6.14 -9.52
C SER A 3 -0.70 7.18 -8.64
N LEU A 4 -1.51 8.03 -8.02
CA LEU A 4 -1.08 8.94 -6.96
C LEU A 4 -1.75 8.48 -5.66
N ALA A 5 -0.97 7.87 -4.79
CA ALA A 5 -1.44 7.25 -3.55
C ALA A 5 -0.80 7.91 -2.33
N GLN A 6 -1.49 7.85 -1.19
CA GLN A 6 -0.92 8.23 0.09
C GLN A 6 -0.14 7.05 0.69
N LEU A 7 0.98 7.31 1.36
CA LEU A 7 1.70 6.31 2.16
C LEU A 7 0.89 6.02 3.44
N LYS A 8 0.21 4.87 3.51
CA LYS A 8 -0.76 4.61 4.58
C LYS A 8 -0.73 3.19 5.13
N LEU A 9 -0.73 3.05 6.46
CA LEU A 9 -1.07 1.81 7.16
C LEU A 9 -2.58 1.54 7.09
N HIS A 10 -2.93 0.25 6.99
CA HIS A 10 -4.32 -0.16 6.91
C HIS A 10 -4.55 -1.51 7.57
N GLU A 11 -5.50 -1.58 8.50
CA GLU A 11 -5.79 -2.77 9.30
C GLU A 11 -6.12 -4.01 8.46
N THR A 12 -7.02 -3.89 7.48
CA THR A 12 -7.44 -5.05 6.67
C THR A 12 -6.43 -5.47 5.60
N ALA A 13 -5.77 -4.51 4.94
CA ALA A 13 -4.95 -4.75 3.75
C ALA A 13 -3.44 -4.70 4.04
N THR A 14 -3.08 -4.52 5.32
CA THR A 14 -1.76 -4.12 5.82
C THR A 14 -1.37 -2.68 5.44
N VAL A 15 -1.45 -2.33 4.16
CA VAL A 15 -1.09 -1.00 3.64
C VAL A 15 -2.10 -0.52 2.60
N THR A 16 -2.15 0.79 2.40
CA THR A 16 -2.76 1.42 1.23
C THR A 16 -1.67 2.21 0.53
N LEU A 17 -1.29 1.75 -0.66
CA LEU A 17 -0.24 2.30 -1.53
C LEU A 17 -0.78 2.34 -2.97
N SER A 18 0.07 2.23 -3.99
CA SER A 18 -0.34 2.38 -5.38
C SER A 18 -1.34 1.32 -5.85
N MET A 19 -1.08 0.03 -5.59
CA MET A 19 -1.90 -1.04 -6.14
C MET A 19 -3.33 -1.00 -5.57
N LYS A 20 -3.44 -0.83 -4.24
CA LYS A 20 -4.74 -0.70 -3.58
C LYS A 20 -5.47 0.58 -4.01
N ASN A 21 -4.76 1.69 -4.21
CA ASN A 21 -5.36 2.95 -4.69
C ASN A 21 -6.09 2.76 -6.02
N ILE A 22 -5.48 2.08 -6.98
CA ILE A 22 -6.14 1.74 -8.25
C ILE A 22 -7.28 0.74 -8.06
N ALA A 23 -7.03 -0.35 -7.34
CA ALA A 23 -8.02 -1.41 -7.17
C ALA A 23 -9.31 -0.89 -6.51
N MET A 24 -9.19 -0.07 -5.47
CA MET A 24 -10.34 0.48 -4.73
C MET A 24 -11.08 1.60 -5.47
N SER A 25 -10.53 2.10 -6.57
CA SER A 25 -11.22 3.06 -7.45
C SER A 25 -12.29 2.41 -8.32
N PHE A 26 -12.34 1.07 -8.39
CA PHE A 26 -13.31 0.35 -9.21
C PHE A 26 -14.58 0.00 -8.40
N PRO A 27 -15.78 0.34 -8.91
CA PRO A 27 -17.03 0.04 -8.24
C PRO A 27 -17.40 -1.45 -8.44
N ALA A 28 -16.95 -2.31 -7.53
CA ALA A 28 -17.28 -3.74 -7.53
C ALA A 28 -18.48 -4.10 -6.62
N ALA A 29 -19.28 -3.12 -6.23
CA ALA A 29 -20.22 -3.32 -5.14
C ALA A 29 -21.49 -4.09 -5.56
N ASP A 30 -21.86 -4.10 -6.85
CA ASP A 30 -22.89 -5.01 -7.37
C ASP A 30 -22.46 -6.50 -7.32
N TYR A 31 -21.14 -6.77 -7.36
CA TYR A 31 -20.59 -8.12 -7.27
C TYR A 31 -20.45 -8.60 -5.82
N TYR A 32 -20.07 -7.70 -4.91
CA TYR A 32 -19.78 -7.99 -3.51
C TYR A 32 -20.92 -7.59 -2.54
N GLY A 33 -22.02 -7.05 -3.04
CA GLY A 33 -23.18 -6.64 -2.24
C GLY A 33 -23.10 -5.23 -1.64
N HIS A 34 -24.28 -4.70 -1.29
CA HIS A 34 -24.48 -3.42 -0.63
C HIS A 34 -25.40 -3.56 0.59
N PRO A 35 -24.98 -3.10 1.80
CA PRO A 35 -23.64 -2.65 2.16
C PRO A 35 -22.64 -3.82 2.28
N ARG A 36 -21.36 -3.58 1.95
CA ARG A 36 -20.30 -4.61 1.96
C ARG A 36 -20.08 -5.28 3.33
N ALA A 37 -20.47 -4.60 4.40
CA ALA A 37 -20.38 -5.08 5.77
C ALA A 37 -21.79 -5.17 6.41
N SER A 38 -22.79 -5.67 5.66
CA SER A 38 -24.15 -5.85 6.20
C SER A 38 -24.26 -6.97 7.23
N GLY A 39 -23.25 -7.84 7.35
CA GLY A 39 -23.31 -9.06 8.16
C GLY A 39 -24.14 -10.18 7.51
N GLU A 40 -24.73 -9.92 6.35
CA GLU A 40 -25.36 -10.94 5.52
C GLU A 40 -24.29 -11.71 4.76
N VAL A 41 -24.47 -13.02 4.66
CA VAL A 41 -23.59 -13.88 3.87
C VAL A 41 -23.89 -13.62 2.39
N HIS A 42 -23.05 -12.81 1.75
CA HIS A 42 -23.02 -12.68 0.29
C HIS A 42 -22.33 -13.91 -0.31
N GLN A 43 -22.69 -14.28 -1.54
CA GLN A 43 -22.01 -15.37 -2.26
C GLN A 43 -20.51 -15.07 -2.44
N ASN A 44 -20.14 -13.79 -2.54
CA ASN A 44 -18.78 -13.32 -2.69
C ASN A 44 -18.38 -12.48 -1.46
N ASP A 45 -17.21 -12.76 -0.88
CA ASP A 45 -16.69 -12.04 0.28
C ASP A 45 -15.56 -11.10 -0.14
N PHE A 46 -15.85 -9.80 -0.16
CA PHE A 46 -14.85 -8.81 -0.52
C PHE A 46 -13.65 -8.81 0.43
N PHE A 47 -13.85 -9.04 1.73
CA PHE A 47 -12.76 -8.97 2.71
C PHE A 47 -11.85 -10.20 2.62
N GLY A 48 -12.41 -11.37 2.31
CA GLY A 48 -11.66 -12.57 1.96
C GLY A 48 -10.90 -12.45 0.63
N ASP A 49 -11.53 -11.86 -0.39
CA ASP A 49 -11.00 -11.78 -1.76
C ASP A 49 -10.14 -10.53 -2.03
N MET A 50 -10.05 -9.60 -1.07
CA MET A 50 -9.52 -8.25 -1.32
C MET A 50 -8.12 -8.26 -1.96
N HIS A 51 -7.24 -9.15 -1.51
CA HIS A 51 -5.87 -9.20 -2.00
C HIS A 51 -5.78 -9.75 -3.43
N GLU A 52 -6.54 -10.81 -3.73
CA GLU A 52 -6.70 -11.37 -5.07
C GLU A 52 -7.30 -10.35 -6.02
N PHE A 53 -8.31 -9.61 -5.55
CA PHE A 53 -8.94 -8.54 -6.30
C PHE A 53 -7.92 -7.43 -6.65
N ILE A 54 -7.08 -7.01 -5.71
CA ILE A 54 -6.01 -6.03 -5.98
C ILE A 54 -5.08 -6.54 -7.10
N VAL A 55 -4.62 -7.79 -7.03
CA VAL A 55 -3.72 -8.36 -8.05
C VAL A 55 -4.42 -8.51 -9.40
N ALA A 56 -5.69 -8.92 -9.43
CA ALA A 56 -6.49 -8.99 -10.65
C ALA A 56 -6.64 -7.62 -11.30
N MET A 57 -6.85 -6.57 -10.49
CA MET A 57 -6.91 -5.20 -10.98
C MET A 57 -5.58 -4.72 -11.54
N MET A 58 -4.43 -5.15 -11.00
CA MET A 58 -3.12 -4.82 -11.55
C MET A 58 -2.86 -5.49 -12.91
N LYS A 59 -3.41 -6.68 -13.14
CA LYS A 59 -3.37 -7.32 -14.47
C LYS A 59 -4.20 -6.55 -15.50
N ARG A 60 -5.28 -5.90 -15.07
CA ARG A 60 -6.19 -5.17 -15.97
C ARG A 60 -5.78 -3.72 -16.18
N PHE A 61 -5.33 -3.05 -15.13
CA PHE A 61 -5.03 -1.63 -15.09
C PHE A 61 -3.67 -1.38 -14.41
N PRO A 62 -2.56 -1.91 -14.97
CA PRO A 62 -1.24 -1.72 -14.39
C PRO A 62 -0.88 -0.22 -14.42
N PRO A 63 -0.47 0.40 -13.29
CA PRO A 63 0.11 1.73 -13.30
C PRO A 63 1.39 1.77 -14.13
N GLN A 64 1.53 2.74 -15.04
CA GLN A 64 2.80 3.01 -15.73
C GLN A 64 3.73 3.89 -14.89
N LEU A 65 3.17 4.56 -13.88
CA LEU A 65 3.88 5.35 -12.89
C LEU A 65 3.10 5.27 -11.57
N ALA A 66 3.76 4.77 -10.54
CA ALA A 66 3.29 4.79 -9.17
C ALA A 66 4.01 5.93 -8.42
N VAL A 67 3.23 6.81 -7.80
CA VAL A 67 3.71 7.87 -6.90
C VAL A 67 3.02 7.67 -5.56
N ILE A 68 3.81 7.43 -4.51
CA ILE A 68 3.34 7.25 -3.14
C ILE A 68 3.86 8.42 -2.31
N VAL A 69 2.95 9.20 -1.74
CA VAL A 69 3.22 10.46 -1.05
C VAL A 69 3.13 10.25 0.46
N GLY A 70 4.22 10.52 1.18
CA GLY A 70 4.33 10.52 2.64
C GLY A 70 4.11 11.90 3.27
N HIS A 71 3.36 12.75 2.60
CA HIS A 71 3.06 14.14 2.98
C HIS A 71 1.53 14.36 2.98
N PRO A 72 0.85 14.12 4.11
CA PRO A 72 1.32 13.32 5.25
C PRO A 72 1.25 11.81 4.97
N ALA A 73 2.13 11.03 5.61
CA ALA A 73 1.94 9.60 5.76
C ALA A 73 0.86 9.34 6.82
N MET A 74 0.17 8.21 6.76
CA MET A 74 -0.82 7.81 7.75
C MET A 74 -0.37 6.54 8.48
N VAL A 75 -0.15 6.64 9.78
CA VAL A 75 0.30 5.55 10.67
C VAL A 75 -0.79 5.17 11.68
N GLY A 76 -0.56 4.18 12.54
CA GLY A 76 -1.55 3.72 13.52
C GLY A 76 -2.66 2.84 12.91
N THR A 77 -3.87 2.88 13.48
CA THR A 77 -5.00 2.01 13.11
C THR A 77 -5.86 2.61 12.00
N GLY A 78 -5.31 2.68 10.78
CA GLY A 78 -6.09 3.01 9.59
C GLY A 78 -7.14 1.93 9.26
N PRO A 79 -8.29 2.27 8.64
CA PRO A 79 -8.54 3.50 7.89
C PRO A 79 -9.16 4.67 8.67
N LEU A 80 -9.77 4.44 9.84
CA LEU A 80 -10.50 5.48 10.61
C LEU A 80 -9.66 6.09 11.75
N GLY A 81 -8.80 5.31 12.41
CA GLY A 81 -8.01 5.72 13.57
C GLY A 81 -6.55 6.05 13.27
N GLY A 82 -6.20 6.31 12.00
CA GLY A 82 -4.81 6.61 11.66
C GLY A 82 -4.40 8.04 12.00
N ILE A 83 -3.11 8.19 12.30
CA ILE A 83 -2.49 9.46 12.69
C ILE A 83 -1.72 10.00 11.48
N PRO A 84 -2.02 11.22 11.00
CA PRO A 84 -1.24 11.84 9.93
C PRO A 84 0.10 12.34 10.47
N VAL A 85 1.19 12.00 9.78
CA VAL A 85 2.55 12.44 10.09
C VAL A 85 3.21 12.98 8.83
N GLU A 86 3.66 14.23 8.89
CA GLU A 86 4.45 14.83 7.81
C GLU A 86 5.86 14.23 7.79
N THR A 87 6.14 13.43 6.76
CA THR A 87 7.48 12.81 6.57
C THR A 87 8.29 13.48 5.47
N GLY A 88 7.62 14.14 4.51
CA GLY A 88 8.25 14.73 3.32
C GLY A 88 8.79 13.71 2.31
N LEU A 89 8.59 12.40 2.56
CA LEU A 89 9.05 11.33 1.68
C LEU A 89 8.10 11.14 0.50
N VAL A 90 8.67 10.85 -0.67
CA VAL A 90 7.92 10.46 -1.86
C VAL A 90 8.64 9.28 -2.51
N ILE A 91 7.89 8.23 -2.85
CA ILE A 91 8.38 7.10 -3.63
C ILE A 91 7.76 7.21 -5.03
N ALA A 92 8.59 7.16 -6.07
CA ALA A 92 8.13 7.16 -7.44
C ALA A 92 8.84 6.06 -8.24
N SER A 93 8.07 5.25 -8.96
CA SER A 93 8.62 4.18 -9.80
C SER A 93 7.71 3.88 -10.99
N ARG A 94 8.31 3.42 -12.10
CA ARG A 94 7.58 2.83 -13.23
C ARG A 94 7.22 1.36 -13.00
N ASP A 95 7.84 0.73 -12.01
CA ASP A 95 7.43 -0.56 -11.46
C ASP A 95 6.60 -0.32 -10.20
N PHE A 96 5.29 -0.55 -10.30
CA PHE A 96 4.35 -0.30 -9.21
C PHE A 96 4.46 -1.33 -8.07
N VAL A 97 4.94 -2.54 -8.34
CA VAL A 97 5.20 -3.54 -7.30
C VAL A 97 6.42 -3.10 -6.49
N ALA A 98 7.44 -2.59 -7.18
CA ALA A 98 8.63 -2.06 -6.53
C ALA A 98 8.34 -0.83 -5.66
N ALA A 99 7.48 0.09 -6.14
CA ALA A 99 7.03 1.23 -5.34
C ALA A 99 6.31 0.79 -4.06
N ASP A 100 5.35 -0.14 -4.18
CA ASP A 100 4.58 -0.62 -3.03
C ASP A 100 5.46 -1.40 -2.05
N ALA A 101 6.41 -2.22 -2.54
CA ALA A 101 7.35 -2.93 -1.69
C ALA A 101 8.27 -1.97 -0.92
N ALA A 102 8.82 -0.94 -1.58
CA ALA A 102 9.60 0.09 -0.89
C ALA A 102 8.76 0.87 0.14
N GLY A 103 7.49 1.15 -0.18
CA GLY A 103 6.56 1.80 0.76
C GLY A 103 6.23 0.92 1.97
N ALA A 104 6.12 -0.39 1.77
CA ALA A 104 5.89 -1.35 2.85
C ALA A 104 7.09 -1.43 3.82
N GLU A 105 8.32 -1.36 3.30
CA GLU A 105 9.55 -1.37 4.12
C GLU A 105 9.63 -0.15 5.06
N LEU A 106 9.07 1.01 4.68
CA LEU A 106 9.00 2.17 5.58
C LEU A 106 8.16 1.88 6.84
N PHE A 107 7.18 0.98 6.73
CA PHE A 107 6.38 0.51 7.86
C PHE A 107 6.96 -0.73 8.55
N GLY A 108 8.14 -1.20 8.14
CA GLY A 108 8.78 -2.40 8.68
C GLY A 108 8.26 -3.71 8.12
N PHE A 109 7.54 -3.69 6.99
CA PHE A 109 7.10 -4.91 6.30
C PHE A 109 7.98 -5.21 5.10
N ASN A 110 8.46 -6.44 5.01
CA ASN A 110 8.92 -6.98 3.72
C ASN A 110 7.71 -7.32 2.83
N MET A 111 7.97 -7.65 1.55
CA MET A 111 6.89 -8.00 0.62
C MET A 111 6.00 -9.15 1.12
N GLN A 112 6.56 -10.13 1.85
CA GLN A 112 5.82 -11.28 2.38
C GLN A 112 4.84 -10.88 3.49
N GLY A 113 5.09 -9.77 4.19
CA GLY A 113 4.17 -9.18 5.17
C GLY A 113 2.94 -8.51 4.54
N VAL A 114 2.92 -8.32 3.21
CA VAL A 114 1.81 -7.70 2.49
C VAL A 114 1.37 -8.60 1.34
N ARG A 115 0.31 -9.39 1.57
CA ARG A 115 -0.15 -10.45 0.66
C ARG A 115 -0.26 -10.01 -0.81
N HIS A 116 -0.85 -8.85 -1.08
CA HIS A 116 -1.05 -8.40 -2.47
C HIS A 116 0.26 -7.96 -3.16
N ILE A 117 1.28 -7.51 -2.41
CA ILE A 117 2.63 -7.23 -2.95
C ILE A 117 3.32 -8.55 -3.29
N PHE A 118 3.29 -9.50 -2.37
CA PHE A 118 3.88 -10.83 -2.58
C PHE A 118 3.27 -11.55 -3.79
N ASP A 119 1.93 -11.55 -3.88
CA ASP A 119 1.22 -12.22 -4.96
C ASP A 119 1.43 -11.52 -6.31
N ALA A 120 1.49 -10.18 -6.35
CA ALA A 120 1.83 -9.44 -7.57
C ALA A 120 3.25 -9.75 -8.06
N HIS A 121 4.22 -9.82 -7.14
CA HIS A 121 5.59 -10.22 -7.46
C HIS A 121 5.64 -11.65 -8.01
N ARG A 122 4.99 -12.61 -7.33
CA ARG A 122 4.93 -14.02 -7.78
C ARG A 122 4.25 -14.18 -9.14
N ALA A 123 3.29 -13.32 -9.45
CA ALA A 123 2.62 -13.28 -10.75
C ALA A 123 3.46 -12.63 -11.85
N GLY A 124 4.68 -12.17 -11.57
CA GLY A 124 5.58 -11.55 -12.54
C GLY A 124 5.15 -10.14 -12.97
N LEU A 125 4.37 -9.44 -12.14
CA LEU A 125 3.87 -8.10 -12.47
C LEU A 125 4.89 -6.99 -12.17
N GLY A 126 5.92 -7.29 -11.38
CA GLY A 126 7.00 -6.38 -11.00
C GLY A 126 7.91 -6.97 -9.92
N GLU A 127 8.94 -6.23 -9.55
CA GLU A 127 9.91 -6.65 -8.52
C GLU A 127 9.40 -6.29 -7.12
N GLY A 128 9.29 -7.29 -6.24
CA GLY A 128 8.92 -7.11 -4.84
C GLY A 128 10.11 -7.17 -3.88
N ARG A 129 11.27 -7.64 -4.34
CA ARG A 129 12.50 -7.73 -3.55
C ARG A 129 13.26 -6.41 -3.64
N VAL A 130 13.35 -5.70 -2.52
CA VAL A 130 14.07 -4.43 -2.46
C VAL A 130 15.57 -4.54 -2.77
N SER A 131 16.16 -5.73 -2.61
CA SER A 131 17.54 -6.00 -3.04
C SER A 131 17.76 -5.91 -4.55
N GLY A 132 16.70 -6.01 -5.36
CA GLY A 132 16.74 -5.83 -6.81
C GLY A 132 16.52 -4.39 -7.27
N MET A 133 16.35 -3.45 -6.34
CA MET A 133 15.98 -2.06 -6.64
C MET A 133 17.16 -1.10 -6.52
N THR A 134 17.09 0.03 -7.21
CA THR A 134 18.04 1.13 -7.08
C THR A 134 17.34 2.39 -6.60
N PHE A 135 17.95 3.09 -5.65
CA PHE A 135 17.40 4.31 -5.06
C PHE A 135 18.35 5.50 -5.31
N PRO A 136 18.23 6.19 -6.46
CA PRO A 136 19.25 7.15 -6.92
C PRO A 136 19.26 8.49 -6.17
N LEU A 137 18.18 8.86 -5.48
CA LEU A 137 18.06 10.16 -4.80
C LEU A 137 18.27 10.07 -3.28
N MET A 138 17.79 8.99 -2.66
CA MET A 138 17.90 8.73 -1.22
C MET A 138 17.90 7.21 -1.04
N SER A 139 18.83 6.66 -0.28
CA SER A 139 18.86 5.21 -0.05
C SER A 139 17.62 4.76 0.73
N LEU A 140 17.20 3.50 0.57
CA LEU A 140 16.07 2.96 1.33
C LEU A 140 16.34 2.98 2.84
N SER A 141 17.59 2.75 3.27
CA SER A 141 17.98 2.84 4.68
C SER A 141 17.81 4.25 5.24
N ASP A 142 18.24 5.28 4.50
CA ASP A 142 18.08 6.67 4.94
C ASP A 142 16.59 7.06 5.01
N ALA A 143 15.79 6.57 4.07
CA ALA A 143 14.35 6.79 4.05
C ALA A 143 13.66 6.12 5.25
N ILE A 144 14.03 4.88 5.60
CA ILE A 144 13.52 4.19 6.80
C ILE A 144 13.92 4.94 8.06
N GLU A 145 15.16 5.42 8.17
CA GLU A 145 15.61 6.19 9.33
C GLU A 145 14.83 7.52 9.45
N ALA A 146 14.68 8.24 8.34
CA ALA A 146 13.94 9.49 8.30
C ALA A 146 12.46 9.30 8.66
N PHE A 147 11.82 8.26 8.10
CA PHE A 147 10.45 7.88 8.43
C PHE A 147 10.32 7.53 9.91
N THR A 148 11.21 6.67 10.42
CA THR A 148 11.21 6.22 11.82
C THR A 148 11.34 7.38 12.79
N ARG A 149 12.24 8.34 12.50
CA ARG A 149 12.40 9.55 13.30
C ARG A 149 11.16 10.44 13.24
N ALA A 150 10.56 10.62 12.06
CA ALA A 150 9.38 11.47 11.91
C ALA A 150 8.17 10.89 12.67
N VAL A 151 8.01 9.57 12.62
CA VAL A 151 6.86 8.84 13.17
C VAL A 151 7.09 8.48 14.64
N TYR A 152 8.09 7.66 14.96
CA TYR A 152 8.18 6.99 16.25
C TYR A 152 8.99 7.74 17.30
N ALA A 153 9.76 8.78 16.93
CA ALA A 153 10.50 9.60 17.91
C ALA A 153 9.62 10.65 18.61
N ARG A 154 8.30 10.64 18.38
CA ARG A 154 7.33 11.56 18.99
C ARG A 154 6.48 10.81 20.02
N GLU A 155 6.25 11.39 21.19
CA GLU A 155 5.42 10.80 22.25
C GLU A 155 3.96 10.55 21.82
N VAL A 156 3.47 11.31 20.83
CA VAL A 156 2.07 11.36 20.41
C VAL A 156 1.58 10.09 19.71
N VAL A 157 2.46 9.25 19.16
CA VAL A 157 2.05 8.11 18.32
C VAL A 157 1.46 6.93 19.12
N TRP A 158 1.66 6.92 20.44
CA TRP A 158 1.24 5.83 21.33
C TRP A 158 0.17 6.21 22.36
N ALA A 159 -0.35 7.44 22.30
CA ALA A 159 -1.43 7.93 23.14
C ALA A 159 -2.80 7.63 22.52
#